data_AF-A0A7S1A913-F1
#
_entry.id   AF-A0A7S1A913-F1
#
_cell.length_a   1.000
_cell.length_b   1.000
_cell.length_c   1.000
_cell.angle_alpha   90.00
_cell.angle_beta   90.00
_cell.angle_gamma   90.00
#
_symmetry.space_group_name_H-M   'P 1'
#
loop_
_entity.id
_entity.type
_entity.pdbx_description
1 polymer ?
#
loop_
_entity_poly.entity_id
_entity_poly.type
_entity_poly.pdbx_seq_one_letter_code
_entity_poly.pdbx_strand_id
1 'polypeptide(L)'
;QTRAMADSSTSSVSFSLKRSMSDEPLGHRSPPQELAHAFDPEEVKSWDPDRFFFVKKLQDATRNQGTVILMRDLLEPRFVAVKVMPNHWVGSSHENFLRMHPWETELPWQDVGTAKYLASIGWKYSMELLGVFRDKHHTEVVSEYATHGDLFKWCSDVDLDLGPSREEAVWPMVVQVLQGMRELHEMSISHRDISLENVLVTDEEGPVPKIIDFGMASTSRFVQTTTGKKAYQAPELHADEPVDSFLADAFSMGVTIFAIYMKDYPWTNTLDCKCFLYAKENGIRGLMSKRKVKNSSKRFIEVMSEPFVALLEGLLCFNPSGRLTLGETAFHDGRPSVWEQVWVRYGP
;
A
#
# COMPACT_ATOMS: atom_id res chain seq x y z
N GLN A 1 38.46 -14.51 53.54
CA GLN A 1 38.79 -14.03 52.18
C GLN A 1 38.29 -15.11 51.24
N THR A 2 37.31 -14.96 50.35
CA THR A 2 36.52 -13.82 49.88
C THR A 2 35.27 -14.43 49.21
N ARG A 3 34.10 -13.81 49.41
CA ARG A 3 32.81 -14.17 48.77
C ARG A 3 32.92 -14.07 47.24
N ALA A 4 32.33 -15.03 46.51
CA ALA A 4 31.90 -14.82 45.13
C ALA A 4 30.38 -14.82 45.11
N MET A 5 29.79 -13.64 44.96
CA MET A 5 28.37 -13.43 44.73
C MET A 5 28.05 -13.74 43.27
N ALA A 6 26.89 -14.36 43.06
CA ALA A 6 26.24 -14.46 41.78
C ALA A 6 25.87 -13.06 41.27
N ASP A 7 26.14 -12.78 40.01
CA ASP A 7 25.56 -11.64 39.30
C ASP A 7 24.84 -12.16 38.06
N SER A 8 23.52 -12.08 38.13
CA SER A 8 22.58 -12.31 37.04
C SER A 8 22.40 -11.00 36.28
N SER A 9 23.10 -10.83 35.17
CA SER A 9 22.84 -9.72 34.25
C SER A 9 21.89 -10.17 33.15
N THR A 10 20.60 -9.91 33.34
CA THR A 10 19.61 -9.84 32.27
C THR A 10 20.02 -8.75 31.27
N SER A 11 20.43 -9.13 30.07
CA SER A 11 20.65 -8.20 28.97
C SER A 11 19.30 -7.76 28.41
N SER A 12 18.74 -6.67 28.94
CA SER A 12 17.69 -5.91 28.27
C SER A 12 18.30 -5.27 27.02
N VAL A 13 18.02 -5.84 25.85
CA VAL A 13 18.33 -5.20 24.57
C VAL A 13 17.39 -4.01 24.42
N SER A 14 17.84 -2.84 24.89
CA SER A 14 17.17 -1.57 24.59
C SER A 14 17.38 -1.27 23.12
N PHE A 15 16.33 -1.43 22.31
CA PHE A 15 16.27 -0.88 20.96
C PHE A 15 16.22 0.65 21.07
N SER A 16 17.39 1.28 21.21
CA SER A 16 17.53 2.71 21.03
C SER A 16 17.45 2.96 19.52
N LEU A 17 16.31 3.48 19.05
CA LEU A 17 16.20 4.07 17.71
C LEU A 17 17.24 5.20 17.62
N LYS A 18 18.45 4.86 17.19
CA LYS A 18 19.38 5.83 16.64
C LYS A 18 18.72 6.36 15.38
N ARG A 19 18.36 7.65 15.40
CA ARG A 19 18.09 8.46 14.21
C ARG A 19 19.19 8.15 13.18
N SER A 20 18.87 7.38 12.15
CA SER A 20 19.73 7.24 10.97
C SER A 20 19.48 8.43 10.06
N MET A 21 20.58 8.97 9.56
CA MET A 21 20.63 10.21 8.78
C MET A 21 20.04 9.99 7.38
N SER A 22 18.90 10.62 7.10
CA SER A 22 18.57 11.31 5.85
C SER A 22 17.20 12.02 5.95
N ASP A 23 17.05 12.93 6.91
CA ASP A 23 15.93 13.90 6.98
C ASP A 23 16.23 15.14 6.13
N GLU A 24 16.80 14.98 4.94
CA GLU A 24 16.79 16.07 3.96
C GLU A 24 15.33 16.20 3.47
N PRO A 25 14.72 17.39 3.52
CA PRO A 25 13.36 17.57 3.01
C PRO A 25 13.33 17.09 1.56
N LEU A 26 12.40 16.17 1.22
CA LEU A 26 12.06 15.83 -0.16
C LEU A 26 12.02 17.14 -0.96
N GLY A 27 12.94 17.29 -1.92
CA GLY A 27 13.13 18.55 -2.63
C GLY A 27 11.78 19.05 -3.13
N HIS A 28 11.40 20.26 -2.73
CA HIS A 28 10.09 20.90 -2.98
C HIS A 28 9.71 20.89 -4.48
N ARG A 29 9.19 19.77 -4.97
CA ARG A 29 8.50 19.68 -6.24
C ARG A 29 7.13 19.16 -5.89
N SER A 30 6.11 20.02 -5.96
CA SER A 30 4.74 19.57 -5.96
C SER A 30 4.52 18.62 -7.15
N PRO A 31 3.61 17.64 -7.06
CA PRO A 31 3.26 16.84 -8.22
C PRO A 31 2.71 17.73 -9.32
N PRO A 32 2.80 17.32 -10.60
CA PRO A 32 2.03 17.97 -11.64
C PRO A 32 0.54 17.89 -11.30
N GLN A 33 -0.23 18.87 -11.79
CA GLN A 33 -1.67 18.90 -11.56
C GLN A 33 -2.34 17.60 -12.02
N GLU A 34 -1.94 17.10 -13.19
CA GLU A 34 -2.28 15.77 -13.70
C GLU A 34 -1.05 14.87 -13.60
N LEU A 35 -1.15 13.82 -12.78
CA LEU A 35 -0.03 12.90 -12.52
C LEU A 35 0.50 12.22 -13.79
N ALA A 36 -0.36 11.98 -14.78
CA ALA A 36 0.04 11.40 -16.05
C ALA A 36 1.06 12.26 -16.82
N HIS A 37 1.04 13.59 -16.64
CA HIS A 37 1.96 14.52 -17.33
C HIS A 37 3.37 14.53 -16.75
N ALA A 38 3.66 13.78 -15.69
CA ALA A 38 5.04 13.55 -15.24
C ALA A 38 5.84 12.68 -16.22
N PHE A 39 5.17 11.94 -17.11
CA PHE A 39 5.79 11.13 -18.16
C PHE A 39 5.47 11.71 -19.54
N ASP A 40 6.50 12.03 -20.32
CA ASP A 40 6.34 12.44 -21.71
C ASP A 40 6.22 11.19 -22.59
N PRO A 41 5.13 10.99 -23.36
CA PRO A 41 4.99 9.86 -24.27
C PRO A 41 6.13 9.70 -25.28
N GLU A 42 6.88 10.77 -25.59
CA GLU A 42 8.06 10.71 -26.46
C GLU A 42 9.26 10.01 -25.80
N GLU A 43 9.24 9.78 -24.48
CA GLU A 43 10.24 8.99 -23.77
C GLU A 43 10.07 7.47 -23.97
N VAL A 44 8.98 7.02 -24.61
CA VAL A 44 8.76 5.60 -24.93
C VAL A 44 9.80 5.12 -25.93
N LYS A 45 10.57 4.11 -25.54
CA LYS A 45 11.63 3.52 -26.37
C LYS A 45 11.12 2.32 -27.16
N SER A 46 11.80 1.96 -28.24
CA SER A 46 11.54 0.68 -28.91
C SER A 46 11.92 -0.49 -28.00
N TRP A 47 11.06 -1.50 -27.93
CA TRP A 47 11.37 -2.75 -27.23
C TRP A 47 12.51 -3.49 -27.93
N ASP A 48 13.50 -3.91 -27.16
CA ASP A 48 14.62 -4.75 -27.62
C ASP A 48 14.46 -6.17 -27.05
N PRO A 49 14.04 -7.15 -27.87
CA PRO A 49 13.84 -8.52 -27.41
C PRO A 49 15.16 -9.23 -27.03
N ASP A 50 16.31 -8.74 -27.49
CA ASP A 50 17.62 -9.31 -27.16
C ASP A 50 18.15 -8.76 -25.83
N ARG A 51 17.62 -7.62 -25.35
CA ARG A 51 17.98 -7.05 -24.03
C ARG A 51 17.29 -7.76 -22.87
N PHE A 52 15.99 -8.03 -22.99
CA PHE A 52 15.18 -8.52 -21.88
C PHE A 52 14.89 -10.01 -22.04
N PHE A 53 15.55 -10.84 -21.22
CA PHE A 53 15.36 -12.29 -21.25
C PHE A 53 14.27 -12.73 -20.28
N PHE A 54 13.25 -13.44 -20.77
CA PHE A 54 12.15 -13.93 -19.93
C PHE A 54 12.63 -14.94 -18.89
N VAL A 55 12.18 -14.78 -17.64
CA VAL A 55 12.46 -15.71 -16.54
C VAL A 55 11.21 -16.48 -16.15
N LYS A 56 10.15 -15.78 -15.73
CA LYS A 56 8.86 -16.38 -15.36
C LYS A 56 7.74 -15.35 -15.37
N LYS A 57 6.50 -15.83 -15.45
CA LYS A 57 5.31 -15.01 -15.17
C LYS A 57 5.21 -14.74 -13.67
N LEU A 58 4.88 -13.51 -13.29
CA LEU A 58 4.62 -13.12 -11.91
C LEU A 58 3.11 -13.07 -11.63
N GLN A 59 2.34 -12.39 -12.47
CA GLN A 59 0.92 -12.16 -12.23
C GLN A 59 0.14 -11.88 -13.53
N ASP A 60 -1.12 -12.28 -13.57
CA ASP A 60 -2.09 -11.82 -14.58
C ASP A 60 -2.61 -10.42 -14.23
N ALA A 61 -2.57 -9.50 -15.20
CA ALA A 61 -3.13 -8.16 -15.03
C ALA A 61 -4.46 -8.06 -15.79
N THR A 62 -5.46 -8.80 -15.31
CA THR A 62 -6.73 -9.02 -16.03
C THR A 62 -7.50 -7.73 -16.34
N ARG A 63 -7.41 -6.70 -15.49
CA ARG A 63 -8.08 -5.40 -15.71
C ARG A 63 -7.55 -4.65 -16.93
N ASN A 64 -6.25 -4.71 -17.20
CA ASN A 64 -5.60 -4.05 -18.33
C ASN A 64 -5.27 -5.00 -19.50
N GLN A 65 -5.84 -6.21 -19.48
CA GLN A 65 -5.59 -7.26 -20.47
C GLN A 65 -4.10 -7.64 -20.59
N GLY A 66 -3.32 -7.37 -19.54
CA GLY A 66 -1.88 -7.48 -19.53
C GLY A 66 -1.36 -8.62 -18.66
N THR A 67 -0.05 -8.63 -18.45
CA THR A 67 0.64 -9.58 -17.59
C THR A 67 1.89 -8.93 -17.01
N VAL A 68 2.21 -9.25 -15.76
CA VAL A 68 3.49 -8.91 -15.15
C VAL A 68 4.42 -10.12 -15.23
N ILE A 69 5.60 -9.92 -15.81
CA ILE A 69 6.63 -10.95 -16.00
C ILE A 69 7.94 -10.52 -15.32
N LEU A 70 8.67 -11.50 -14.79
CA LEU A 70 10.05 -11.33 -14.36
C LEU A 70 10.96 -11.54 -15.56
N MET A 71 11.84 -10.57 -15.82
CA MET A 71 12.85 -10.66 -16.87
C MET A 71 14.24 -10.35 -16.28
N ARG A 72 15.28 -10.76 -17.01
CA ARG A 72 16.66 -10.34 -16.77
C ARG A 72 17.03 -9.32 -17.83
N ASP A 73 17.40 -8.13 -17.40
CA ASP A 73 18.01 -7.12 -18.28
C ASP A 73 19.47 -7.50 -18.52
N LEU A 74 19.88 -7.66 -19.77
CA LEU A 74 21.24 -8.03 -20.16
C LEU A 74 22.15 -6.82 -20.40
N LEU A 75 21.59 -5.62 -20.62
CA LEU A 75 22.36 -4.40 -20.79
C LEU A 75 22.82 -3.87 -19.42
N GLU A 76 21.92 -3.89 -18.44
CA GLU A 76 22.21 -3.59 -17.04
C GLU A 76 21.89 -4.85 -16.22
N PRO A 77 22.86 -5.79 -16.04
CA PRO A 77 22.62 -7.13 -15.51
C PRO A 77 21.87 -7.20 -14.17
N ARG A 78 20.53 -7.16 -14.21
CA ARG A 78 19.65 -7.21 -13.04
C ARG A 78 18.31 -7.88 -13.37
N PHE A 79 17.59 -8.28 -12.33
CA PHE A 79 16.20 -8.72 -12.47
C PHE A 79 15.28 -7.50 -12.50
N VAL A 80 14.29 -7.53 -13.40
CA VAL A 80 13.31 -6.46 -13.59
C VAL A 80 11.90 -7.04 -13.65
N ALA A 81 10.92 -6.28 -13.17
CA ALA A 81 9.52 -6.60 -13.39
C ALA A 81 9.04 -5.84 -14.63
N VAL A 82 8.36 -6.54 -15.53
CA VAL A 82 7.85 -5.98 -16.79
C VAL A 82 6.35 -6.15 -16.83
N LYS A 83 5.61 -5.04 -16.77
CA LYS A 83 4.16 -4.99 -16.98
C LYS A 83 3.90 -4.82 -18.47
N VAL A 84 3.48 -5.90 -19.12
CA VAL A 84 3.18 -5.97 -20.55
C VAL A 84 1.70 -5.71 -20.75
N MET A 85 1.35 -4.70 -21.55
CA MET A 85 -0.03 -4.29 -21.81
C MET A 85 -0.26 -4.15 -23.32
N PRO A 86 -1.41 -4.55 -23.87
CA PRO A 86 -1.68 -4.42 -25.30
C PRO A 86 -1.76 -2.95 -25.76
N ASN A 87 -1.13 -2.63 -26.89
CA ASN A 87 -1.14 -1.28 -27.46
C ASN A 87 -2.54 -0.77 -27.79
N HIS A 88 -3.45 -1.66 -28.20
CA HIS A 88 -4.85 -1.30 -28.47
C HIS A 88 -5.63 -0.89 -27.23
N TRP A 89 -5.12 -1.17 -26.03
CA TRP A 89 -5.70 -0.76 -24.76
C TRP A 89 -4.97 0.45 -24.17
N VAL A 90 -3.64 0.43 -24.10
CA VAL A 90 -2.86 1.54 -23.50
C VAL A 90 -2.91 2.83 -24.33
N GLY A 91 -3.02 2.72 -25.66
CA GLY A 91 -2.94 3.87 -26.55
C GLY A 91 -1.57 4.53 -26.59
N SER A 92 -1.47 5.66 -27.28
CA SER A 92 -0.21 6.38 -27.49
C SER A 92 0.12 7.40 -26.39
N SER A 93 -0.87 7.92 -25.68
CA SER A 93 -0.73 8.93 -24.62
C SER A 93 -1.92 8.89 -23.65
N HIS A 94 -1.85 9.66 -22.56
CA HIS A 94 -2.95 9.81 -21.61
C HIS A 94 -4.24 10.30 -22.28
N GLU A 95 -4.18 11.33 -23.10
CA GLU A 95 -5.33 11.91 -23.80
C GLU A 95 -5.90 10.94 -24.84
N ASN A 96 -5.04 10.15 -25.48
CA ASN A 96 -5.49 9.10 -26.39
C ASN A 96 -6.23 7.99 -25.63
N PHE A 97 -5.70 7.55 -24.48
CA PHE A 97 -6.34 6.56 -23.62
C PHE A 97 -7.72 7.04 -23.16
N LEU A 98 -7.83 8.26 -22.62
CA LEU A 98 -9.10 8.83 -22.16
C LEU A 98 -10.16 8.90 -23.28
N ARG A 99 -9.74 9.17 -24.52
CA ARG A 99 -10.66 9.18 -25.69
C ARG A 99 -11.16 7.79 -26.05
N MET A 100 -10.30 6.78 -25.93
CA MET A 100 -10.63 5.38 -26.25
C MET A 100 -11.42 4.71 -25.13
N HIS A 101 -11.17 5.12 -23.88
CA HIS A 101 -11.64 4.47 -22.66
C HIS A 101 -12.22 5.49 -21.66
N PRO A 102 -13.26 6.28 -22.02
CA PRO A 102 -13.77 7.38 -21.18
C PRO A 102 -14.43 6.92 -19.87
N TRP A 103 -14.69 5.62 -19.73
CA TRP A 103 -15.33 5.03 -18.55
C TRP A 103 -14.33 4.32 -17.64
N GLU A 104 -13.07 4.19 -18.06
CA GLU A 104 -12.06 3.51 -17.26
C GLU A 104 -11.59 4.40 -16.10
N THR A 105 -11.38 3.75 -14.95
CA THR A 105 -10.92 4.42 -13.73
C THR A 105 -9.46 4.10 -13.40
N GLU A 106 -8.90 3.06 -14.02
CA GLU A 106 -7.49 2.69 -13.91
C GLU A 106 -6.74 3.21 -15.14
N LEU A 107 -5.89 4.20 -14.93
CA LEU A 107 -5.28 4.99 -15.99
C LEU A 107 -3.79 4.62 -16.13
N PRO A 108 -3.38 3.92 -17.21
CA PRO A 108 -2.01 3.39 -17.30
C PRO A 108 -0.94 4.49 -17.38
N TRP A 109 -1.23 5.58 -18.08
CA TRP A 109 -0.31 6.73 -18.14
C TRP A 109 -0.24 7.49 -16.81
N GLN A 110 -1.28 7.43 -15.99
CA GLN A 110 -1.24 7.97 -14.64
C GLN A 110 -0.36 7.11 -13.72
N ASP A 111 -0.46 5.78 -13.83
CA ASP A 111 0.42 4.85 -13.11
C ASP A 111 1.90 5.14 -13.42
N VAL A 112 2.24 5.19 -14.71
CA VAL A 112 3.61 5.50 -15.19
C VAL A 112 4.06 6.90 -14.75
N GLY A 113 3.23 7.92 -14.94
CA GLY A 113 3.56 9.30 -14.58
C GLY A 113 3.80 9.46 -13.09
N THR A 114 2.92 8.89 -12.26
CA THR A 114 3.07 8.94 -10.79
C THR A 114 4.34 8.23 -10.34
N ALA A 115 4.60 7.02 -10.85
CA ALA A 115 5.81 6.27 -10.53
C ALA A 115 7.08 7.05 -10.90
N LYS A 116 7.10 7.66 -12.09
CA LYS A 116 8.22 8.50 -12.54
C LYS A 116 8.43 9.72 -11.64
N TYR A 117 7.35 10.43 -11.29
CA TYR A 117 7.42 11.60 -10.41
C TYR A 117 7.99 11.21 -9.03
N LEU A 118 7.44 10.17 -8.39
CA LEU A 118 7.86 9.72 -7.06
C LEU A 118 9.33 9.27 -7.05
N ALA A 119 9.76 8.56 -8.10
CA ALA A 119 11.17 8.19 -8.27
C ALA A 119 12.07 9.42 -8.45
N SER A 120 11.62 10.43 -9.21
CA SER A 120 12.41 11.65 -9.49
C SER A 120 12.69 12.52 -8.27
N ILE A 121 11.85 12.42 -7.23
CA ILE A 121 12.03 13.11 -5.95
C ILE A 121 12.69 12.21 -4.89
N GLY A 122 13.06 10.98 -5.25
CA GLY A 122 13.71 10.03 -4.34
C GLY A 122 12.79 9.50 -3.24
N TRP A 123 11.47 9.40 -3.50
CA TRP A 123 10.55 8.86 -2.50
C TRP A 123 10.79 7.36 -2.28
N LYS A 124 11.34 7.02 -1.10
CA LYS A 124 11.87 5.68 -0.76
C LYS A 124 10.87 4.53 -0.92
N TYR A 125 9.58 4.83 -0.86
CA TYR A 125 8.50 3.84 -0.95
C TYR A 125 7.95 3.66 -2.37
N SER A 126 8.54 4.28 -3.40
CA SER A 126 8.25 3.96 -4.80
C SER A 126 9.24 2.94 -5.37
N MET A 127 8.76 2.15 -6.32
CA MET A 127 9.62 1.33 -7.19
C MET A 127 10.35 2.23 -8.19
N GLU A 128 11.60 1.89 -8.51
CA GLU A 128 12.33 2.55 -9.60
C GLU A 128 11.66 2.23 -10.95
N LEU A 129 11.30 3.27 -11.71
CA LEU A 129 10.88 3.15 -13.11
C LEU A 129 12.12 3.17 -14.02
N LEU A 130 12.44 2.02 -14.61
CA LEU A 130 13.61 1.85 -15.48
C LEU A 130 13.34 2.26 -16.92
N GLY A 131 12.06 2.23 -17.33
CA GLY A 131 11.63 2.80 -18.59
C GLY A 131 10.30 2.26 -19.08
N VAL A 132 9.79 2.91 -20.13
CA VAL A 132 8.65 2.43 -20.90
C VAL A 132 9.14 2.12 -22.31
N PHE A 133 8.77 0.94 -22.77
CA PHE A 133 9.14 0.42 -24.06
C PHE A 133 7.90 0.02 -24.84
N ARG A 134 8.04 -0.15 -26.15
CA ARG A 134 6.94 -0.52 -27.03
C ARG A 134 7.41 -1.32 -28.22
N ASP A 135 6.71 -2.42 -28.50
CA ASP A 135 6.78 -3.15 -29.76
C ASP A 135 5.53 -2.89 -30.63
N LYS A 136 5.33 -3.69 -31.68
CA LYS A 136 4.18 -3.56 -32.59
C LYS A 136 2.83 -3.79 -31.91
N HIS A 137 2.79 -4.60 -30.86
CA HIS A 137 1.58 -5.13 -30.24
C HIS A 137 1.42 -4.74 -28.76
N HIS A 138 2.51 -4.45 -28.06
CA HIS A 138 2.52 -4.22 -26.62
C HIS A 138 3.33 -2.99 -26.20
N THR A 139 2.96 -2.47 -25.04
CA THR A 139 3.70 -1.47 -24.26
C THR A 139 4.19 -2.14 -22.99
N GLU A 140 5.48 -2.05 -22.73
CA GLU A 140 6.16 -2.66 -21.60
C GLU A 140 6.64 -1.60 -20.62
N VAL A 141 6.08 -1.60 -19.41
CA VAL A 141 6.58 -0.76 -18.30
C VAL A 141 7.56 -1.60 -17.49
N VAL A 142 8.82 -1.19 -17.49
CA VAL A 142 9.93 -1.89 -16.84
C VAL A 142 10.28 -1.17 -15.54
N SER A 143 10.22 -1.90 -14.42
CA SER A 143 10.57 -1.39 -13.10
C SER A 143 11.59 -2.30 -12.41
N GLU A 144 12.11 -1.82 -11.28
CA GLU A 144 12.78 -2.67 -10.31
C GLU A 144 11.93 -3.92 -9.97
N TYR A 145 12.59 -5.02 -9.62
CA TYR A 145 11.94 -6.23 -9.16
C TYR A 145 11.94 -6.33 -7.63
N ALA A 146 10.75 -6.40 -7.03
CA ALA A 146 10.57 -6.67 -5.61
C ALA A 146 10.80 -8.15 -5.29
N THR A 147 11.90 -8.45 -4.60
CA THR A 147 12.41 -9.81 -4.37
C THR A 147 11.50 -10.67 -3.49
N HIS A 148 10.72 -10.06 -2.60
CA HIS A 148 9.86 -10.78 -1.67
C HIS A 148 8.39 -10.87 -2.13
N GLY A 149 8.07 -10.33 -3.30
CA GLY A 149 6.70 -10.29 -3.82
C GLY A 149 5.83 -9.25 -3.12
N ASP A 150 4.51 -9.45 -3.17
CA ASP A 150 3.55 -8.59 -2.50
C ASP A 150 3.49 -8.80 -0.98
N LEU A 151 2.90 -7.83 -0.28
CA LEU A 151 2.77 -7.83 1.17
C LEU A 151 1.87 -8.97 1.65
N PHE A 152 0.91 -9.42 0.85
CA PHE A 152 0.10 -10.59 1.17
C PHE A 152 0.97 -11.85 1.28
N LYS A 153 1.84 -12.08 0.30
CA LYS A 153 2.78 -13.20 0.28
C LYS A 153 3.79 -13.08 1.41
N TRP A 154 4.41 -11.91 1.58
CA TRP A 154 5.37 -11.67 2.66
C TRP A 154 4.76 -11.96 4.03
N CYS A 155 3.52 -11.50 4.29
CA CYS A 155 2.81 -11.77 5.54
C CYS A 155 2.36 -13.23 5.71
N SER A 156 2.11 -13.93 4.60
CA SER A 156 1.75 -15.34 4.59
C SER A 156 2.94 -16.22 4.97
N ASP A 157 4.13 -15.85 4.49
CA ASP A 157 5.41 -16.50 4.79
C ASP A 157 5.86 -16.29 6.24
N VAL A 158 5.28 -15.30 6.96
CA VAL A 158 5.41 -15.21 8.43
C VAL A 158 4.63 -16.37 9.06
N ASP A 159 5.36 -17.45 9.35
CA ASP A 159 4.90 -18.67 10.02
C ASP A 159 4.82 -18.50 11.54
N LEU A 160 4.01 -17.52 11.96
CA LEU A 160 3.65 -17.28 13.35
C LEU A 160 2.15 -17.37 13.52
N ASP A 161 1.74 -18.08 14.57
CA ASP A 161 0.35 -18.10 15.04
C ASP A 161 -0.14 -16.68 15.38
N LEU A 162 -1.45 -16.48 15.30
CA LEU A 162 -2.06 -15.24 15.75
C LEU A 162 -1.79 -15.04 17.26
N GLY A 163 -1.33 -13.85 17.63
CA GLY A 163 -0.97 -13.47 18.98
C GLY A 163 0.12 -12.38 19.01
N PRO A 164 0.61 -12.02 20.21
CA PRO A 164 1.56 -10.93 20.40
C PRO A 164 2.83 -11.03 19.53
N SER A 165 3.43 -12.22 19.43
CA SER A 165 4.65 -12.42 18.62
C SER A 165 4.43 -12.14 17.14
N ARG A 166 3.21 -12.37 16.61
CA ARG A 166 2.89 -12.01 15.24
C ARG A 166 2.72 -10.50 15.08
N GLU A 167 2.10 -9.83 16.07
CA GLU A 167 2.02 -8.36 16.06
C GLU A 167 3.42 -7.75 16.03
N GLU A 168 4.34 -8.25 16.87
CA GLU A 168 5.74 -7.81 16.90
C GLU A 168 6.43 -8.01 15.54
N ALA A 169 6.17 -9.14 14.88
CA ALA A 169 6.78 -9.44 13.58
C ALA A 169 6.28 -8.54 12.44
N VAL A 170 4.99 -8.18 12.43
CA VAL A 170 4.40 -7.34 11.36
C VAL A 170 4.52 -5.84 11.65
N TRP A 171 4.75 -5.46 12.91
CA TRP A 171 4.78 -4.07 13.36
C TRP A 171 5.74 -3.17 12.55
N PRO A 172 7.01 -3.53 12.30
CA PRO A 172 7.92 -2.68 11.53
C PRO A 172 7.42 -2.41 10.10
N MET A 173 6.79 -3.41 9.48
CA MET A 173 6.24 -3.30 8.13
C MET A 173 5.02 -2.37 8.12
N VAL A 174 4.09 -2.55 9.06
CA VAL A 174 2.89 -1.70 9.19
C VAL A 174 3.27 -0.24 9.42
N VAL A 175 4.24 0.03 10.31
CA VAL A 175 4.72 1.38 10.58
C VAL A 175 5.31 2.03 9.33
N GLN A 176 6.12 1.30 8.55
CA GLN A 176 6.69 1.82 7.29
C GLN A 176 5.61 2.13 6.25
N VAL A 177 4.60 1.26 6.07
CA VAL A 177 3.49 1.53 5.14
C VAL A 177 2.67 2.75 5.58
N LEU A 178 2.41 2.90 6.88
CA LEU A 178 1.74 4.09 7.43
C LEU A 178 2.55 5.37 7.19
N GLN A 179 3.88 5.31 7.34
CA GLN A 179 4.77 6.44 7.01
C GLN A 179 4.70 6.78 5.52
N GLY A 180 4.77 5.78 4.64
CA GLY A 180 4.68 5.98 3.20
C GLY A 180 3.35 6.63 2.79
N MET A 181 2.23 6.08 3.23
CA MET A 181 0.92 6.66 2.91
C MET A 181 0.75 8.08 3.43
N ARG A 182 1.28 8.39 4.64
CA ARG A 182 1.30 9.77 5.15
C ARG A 182 2.10 10.69 4.23
N GLU A 183 3.33 10.31 3.86
CA GLU A 183 4.17 11.11 2.96
C GLU A 183 3.52 11.30 1.58
N LEU A 184 2.83 10.28 1.07
CA LEU A 184 2.05 10.36 -0.18
C LEU A 184 0.95 11.42 -0.09
N HIS A 185 0.21 11.43 1.01
CA HIS A 185 -0.82 12.44 1.26
C HIS A 185 -0.25 13.86 1.49
N GLU A 186 0.94 14.00 2.10
CA GLU A 186 1.65 15.30 2.22
C GLU A 186 2.04 15.85 0.84
N MET A 187 2.31 14.97 -0.12
CA MET A 187 2.48 15.35 -1.53
C MET A 187 1.16 15.65 -2.25
N SER A 188 0.04 15.71 -1.52
CA SER A 188 -1.32 15.88 -2.04
C SER A 188 -1.82 14.74 -2.93
N ILE A 189 -1.22 13.54 -2.85
CA ILE A 189 -1.61 12.38 -3.65
C ILE A 189 -2.39 11.41 -2.77
N SER A 190 -3.63 11.08 -3.13
CA SER A 190 -4.32 9.90 -2.61
C SER A 190 -4.09 8.70 -3.53
N HIS A 191 -3.89 7.52 -2.96
CA HIS A 191 -3.65 6.28 -3.71
C HIS A 191 -4.95 5.69 -4.25
N ARG A 192 -5.99 5.62 -3.42
CA ARG A 192 -7.36 5.18 -3.77
C ARG A 192 -7.54 3.73 -4.21
N ASP A 193 -6.48 2.92 -4.14
CA ASP A 193 -6.53 1.44 -4.24
C ASP A 193 -5.44 0.78 -3.38
N ILE A 194 -5.13 1.36 -2.21
CA ILE A 194 -4.17 0.76 -1.28
C ILE A 194 -4.70 -0.59 -0.76
N SER A 195 -3.89 -1.63 -0.90
CA SER A 195 -4.24 -3.00 -0.53
C SER A 195 -2.97 -3.85 -0.34
N LEU A 196 -3.10 -5.09 0.13
CA LEU A 196 -1.94 -5.99 0.29
C LEU A 196 -1.23 -6.30 -1.03
N GLU A 197 -1.99 -6.34 -2.11
CA GLU A 197 -1.51 -6.63 -3.47
C GLU A 197 -0.76 -5.43 -4.08
N ASN A 198 -1.04 -4.21 -3.60
CA ASN A 198 -0.46 -2.97 -4.10
C ASN A 198 0.68 -2.44 -3.19
N VAL A 199 1.17 -3.29 -2.30
CA VAL A 199 2.42 -3.07 -1.55
C VAL A 199 3.35 -4.23 -1.84
N LEU A 200 4.46 -3.98 -2.50
CA LEU A 200 5.53 -4.95 -2.69
C LEU A 200 6.56 -4.87 -1.57
N VAL A 201 7.36 -5.91 -1.41
CA VAL A 201 8.44 -5.94 -0.42
C VAL A 201 9.78 -6.17 -1.14
N THR A 202 10.70 -5.23 -0.91
CA THR A 202 12.09 -5.27 -1.36
C THR A 202 13.02 -5.58 -0.20
N ASP A 203 14.28 -5.88 -0.50
CA ASP A 203 15.33 -6.14 0.49
C ASP A 203 16.60 -5.42 0.07
N GLU A 204 16.66 -4.13 0.42
CA GLU A 204 17.82 -3.28 0.16
C GLU A 204 18.81 -3.33 1.34
N GLU A 205 18.29 -3.31 2.58
CA GLU A 205 19.04 -3.50 3.85
C GLU A 205 18.14 -4.14 4.94
N GLY A 206 17.15 -4.92 4.51
CA GLY A 206 16.01 -5.39 5.28
C GLY A 206 14.68 -5.15 4.54
N PRO A 207 13.56 -5.72 5.02
CA PRO A 207 12.26 -5.59 4.34
C PRO A 207 11.76 -4.14 4.28
N VAL A 208 11.70 -3.58 3.07
CA VAL A 208 11.17 -2.24 2.79
C VAL A 208 9.92 -2.35 1.91
N PRO A 209 8.78 -1.78 2.33
CA PRO A 209 7.58 -1.75 1.51
C PRO A 209 7.73 -0.77 0.35
N LYS A 210 7.19 -1.14 -0.81
CA LYS A 210 7.11 -0.29 -2.00
C LYS A 210 5.65 -0.23 -2.45
N ILE A 211 5.07 0.96 -2.42
CA ILE A 211 3.69 1.21 -2.84
C ILE A 211 3.67 1.34 -4.36
N ILE A 212 2.75 0.62 -4.99
CA ILE A 212 2.65 0.51 -6.46
C ILE A 212 1.20 0.70 -6.93
N ASP A 213 1.02 0.76 -8.25
CA ASP A 213 -0.28 0.83 -8.92
C ASP A 213 -1.05 2.13 -8.62
N PHE A 214 -0.56 3.21 -9.20
CA PHE A 214 -1.11 4.57 -9.05
C PHE A 214 -2.15 4.89 -10.14
N GLY A 215 -2.66 3.88 -10.84
CA GLY A 215 -3.63 4.05 -11.92
C GLY A 215 -4.94 4.71 -11.46
N MET A 216 -5.27 4.62 -10.18
CA MET A 216 -6.47 5.25 -9.57
C MET A 216 -6.15 6.46 -8.69
N ALA A 217 -4.86 6.84 -8.57
CA ALA A 217 -4.42 7.93 -7.72
C ALA A 217 -5.04 9.28 -8.10
N SER A 218 -4.99 10.25 -7.19
CA SER A 218 -5.56 11.58 -7.42
C SER A 218 -4.78 12.64 -6.67
N THR A 219 -4.57 13.80 -7.30
CA THR A 219 -4.08 15.03 -6.65
C THR A 219 -5.20 15.85 -6.01
N SER A 220 -6.46 15.53 -6.32
CA SER A 220 -7.62 16.12 -5.66
C SER A 220 -7.88 15.44 -4.33
N ARG A 221 -7.99 16.24 -3.26
CA ARG A 221 -8.39 15.77 -1.93
C ARG A 221 -9.83 15.25 -1.92
N PHE A 222 -10.74 15.94 -2.60
CA PHE A 222 -12.15 15.53 -2.65
C PHE A 222 -12.48 14.86 -3.99
N VAL A 223 -13.06 13.66 -3.92
CA VAL A 223 -13.40 12.84 -5.11
C VAL A 223 -14.84 12.34 -5.03
N GLN A 224 -15.48 12.12 -6.17
CA GLN A 224 -16.86 11.62 -6.26
C GLN A 224 -16.95 10.29 -7.02
N THR A 225 -15.83 9.57 -7.15
CA THR A 225 -15.77 8.30 -7.86
C THR A 225 -15.39 7.16 -6.92
N THR A 226 -16.19 6.10 -6.94
CA THR A 226 -15.92 4.87 -6.19
C THR A 226 -14.82 4.07 -6.90
N THR A 227 -13.64 4.01 -6.31
CA THR A 227 -12.47 3.28 -6.85
C THR A 227 -11.99 2.20 -5.88
N GLY A 228 -11.04 1.39 -6.32
CA GLY A 228 -10.38 0.38 -5.50
C GLY A 228 -11.17 -0.92 -5.29
N LYS A 229 -10.58 -1.85 -4.55
CA LYS A 229 -11.13 -3.19 -4.28
C LYS A 229 -12.30 -3.12 -3.28
N LYS A 230 -13.40 -3.82 -3.56
CA LYS A 230 -14.67 -3.76 -2.77
C LYS A 230 -14.53 -3.92 -1.26
N ALA A 231 -13.61 -4.78 -0.79
CA ALA A 231 -13.38 -5.00 0.64
C ALA A 231 -12.66 -3.82 1.33
N TYR A 232 -11.90 -3.03 0.57
CA TYR A 232 -11.07 -1.93 1.05
C TYR A 232 -11.78 -0.56 0.93
N GLN A 233 -12.81 -0.47 0.09
CA GLN A 233 -13.60 0.75 -0.12
C GLN A 233 -14.20 1.26 1.18
N ALA A 234 -13.90 2.50 1.55
CA ALA A 234 -14.54 3.19 2.65
C ALA A 234 -16.06 3.33 2.41
N PRO A 235 -16.91 3.22 3.44
CA PRO A 235 -18.36 3.19 3.26
C PRO A 235 -18.94 4.47 2.67
N GLU A 236 -18.31 5.62 2.91
CA GLU A 236 -18.72 6.90 2.34
C GLU A 236 -18.49 7.00 0.83
N LEU A 237 -17.64 6.16 0.22
CA LEU A 237 -17.44 6.12 -1.24
C LEU A 237 -18.69 5.68 -2.00
N HIS A 238 -19.69 5.15 -1.30
CA HIS A 238 -20.98 4.72 -1.86
C HIS A 238 -22.06 5.80 -1.72
N ALA A 239 -21.71 6.99 -1.21
CA ALA A 239 -22.59 8.14 -1.15
C ALA A 239 -22.48 8.98 -2.44
N ASP A 240 -23.53 9.76 -2.74
CA ASP A 240 -23.57 10.65 -3.91
C ASP A 240 -22.82 11.98 -3.71
N GLU A 241 -22.11 12.14 -2.59
CA GLU A 241 -21.40 13.36 -2.19
C GLU A 241 -19.89 13.24 -2.39
N PRO A 242 -19.16 14.36 -2.63
CA PRO A 242 -17.71 14.35 -2.63
C PRO A 242 -17.13 13.86 -1.30
N VAL A 243 -16.20 12.91 -1.36
CA VAL A 243 -15.54 12.31 -0.19
C VAL A 243 -14.11 12.80 -0.04
N ASP A 244 -13.61 12.89 1.20
CA ASP A 244 -12.19 13.12 1.46
C ASP A 244 -11.40 11.83 1.16
N SER A 245 -10.62 11.85 0.09
CA SER A 245 -9.86 10.69 -0.39
C SER A 245 -8.77 10.23 0.59
N PHE A 246 -8.23 11.12 1.44
CA PHE A 246 -7.24 10.72 2.45
C PHE A 246 -7.89 9.92 3.58
N LEU A 247 -9.11 10.31 3.99
CA LEU A 247 -9.86 9.52 4.96
C LEU A 247 -10.30 8.17 4.38
N ALA A 248 -10.63 8.12 3.08
CA ALA A 248 -10.92 6.86 2.40
C ALA A 248 -9.69 5.93 2.38
N ASP A 249 -8.51 6.46 2.04
CA ASP A 249 -7.25 5.70 2.09
C ASP A 249 -6.91 5.25 3.54
N ALA A 250 -7.20 6.06 4.56
CA ALA A 250 -7.03 5.66 5.96
C ALA A 250 -7.93 4.47 6.33
N PHE A 251 -9.16 4.41 5.82
CA PHE A 251 -10.02 3.24 6.00
C PHE A 251 -9.46 2.00 5.30
N SER A 252 -9.01 2.15 4.05
CA SER A 252 -8.37 1.07 3.29
C SER A 252 -7.10 0.57 3.99
N MET A 253 -6.34 1.45 4.65
CA MET A 253 -5.23 1.09 5.53
C MET A 253 -5.67 0.26 6.74
N GLY A 254 -6.80 0.59 7.37
CA GLY A 254 -7.38 -0.25 8.42
C GLY A 254 -7.69 -1.67 7.95
N VAL A 255 -8.24 -1.82 6.74
CA VAL A 255 -8.52 -3.14 6.13
C VAL A 255 -7.21 -3.87 5.81
N THR A 256 -6.22 -3.16 5.29
CA THR A 256 -4.88 -3.70 4.99
C THR A 256 -4.20 -4.23 6.26
N ILE A 257 -4.14 -3.43 7.32
CA ILE A 257 -3.52 -3.81 8.61
C ILE A 257 -4.26 -4.99 9.25
N PHE A 258 -5.60 -4.99 9.18
CA PHE A 258 -6.40 -6.13 9.62
C PHE A 258 -6.00 -7.40 8.87
N ALA A 259 -5.88 -7.32 7.54
CA ALA A 259 -5.58 -8.47 6.69
C ALA A 259 -4.14 -8.99 6.84
N ILE A 260 -3.15 -8.10 7.00
CA ILE A 260 -1.77 -8.43 7.38
C ILE A 260 -1.75 -9.33 8.61
N TYR A 261 -2.48 -8.90 9.65
CA TYR A 261 -2.47 -9.59 10.93
C TYR A 261 -3.28 -10.88 10.88
N MET A 262 -4.54 -10.80 10.46
CA MET A 262 -5.51 -11.90 10.56
C MET A 262 -5.37 -12.96 9.48
N LYS A 263 -4.62 -12.70 8.40
CA LYS A 263 -4.63 -13.50 7.16
C LYS A 263 -6.07 -13.72 6.62
N ASP A 264 -6.95 -12.76 6.90
CA ASP A 264 -8.37 -12.77 6.56
C ASP A 264 -8.88 -11.32 6.50
N TYR A 265 -9.97 -11.08 5.79
CA TYR A 265 -10.57 -9.76 5.62
C TYR A 265 -11.70 -9.53 6.60
N PRO A 266 -11.92 -8.29 7.10
CA PRO A 266 -13.02 -8.01 8.02
C PRO A 266 -14.40 -8.20 7.36
N TRP A 267 -14.47 -8.10 6.03
CA TRP A 267 -15.66 -8.28 5.19
C TRP A 267 -15.28 -8.48 3.72
N THR A 268 -16.25 -8.82 2.88
CA THR A 268 -16.06 -8.94 1.42
C THR A 268 -16.39 -7.66 0.65
N ASN A 269 -17.27 -6.81 1.19
CA ASN A 269 -17.60 -5.48 0.66
C ASN A 269 -18.17 -4.59 1.79
N THR A 270 -18.21 -3.28 1.56
CA THR A 270 -18.77 -2.27 2.49
C THR A 270 -20.18 -1.78 2.10
N LEU A 271 -20.95 -2.61 1.38
CA LEU A 271 -22.32 -2.31 0.96
C LEU A 271 -23.35 -3.18 1.70
N ASP A 272 -23.37 -4.48 1.40
CA ASP A 272 -24.46 -5.39 1.75
C ASP A 272 -23.98 -6.69 2.41
N CYS A 273 -22.67 -6.86 2.60
CA CYS A 273 -22.17 -8.12 3.16
C CYS A 273 -22.52 -8.25 4.67
N LYS A 274 -22.84 -9.48 5.09
CA LYS A 274 -23.28 -9.78 6.46
C LYS A 274 -22.30 -9.32 7.54
N CYS A 275 -20.99 -9.47 7.29
CA CYS A 275 -19.97 -9.06 8.26
C CYS A 275 -19.93 -7.54 8.42
N PHE A 276 -20.01 -6.80 7.32
CA PHE A 276 -20.02 -5.35 7.32
C PHE A 276 -21.30 -4.81 7.97
N LEU A 277 -22.48 -5.34 7.62
CA LEU A 277 -23.74 -4.96 8.25
C LEU A 277 -23.74 -5.22 9.76
N TYR A 278 -23.21 -6.38 10.20
CA TYR A 278 -23.05 -6.68 11.61
C TYR A 278 -22.11 -5.68 12.31
N ALA A 279 -20.98 -5.36 11.68
CA ALA A 279 -20.04 -4.38 12.21
C ALA A 279 -20.66 -2.98 12.29
N LYS A 280 -21.47 -2.58 11.30
CA LYS A 280 -22.19 -1.28 11.31
C LYS A 280 -23.16 -1.16 12.48
N GLU A 281 -23.79 -2.25 12.88
CA GLU A 281 -24.73 -2.29 14.01
C GLU A 281 -24.02 -2.45 15.37
N ASN A 282 -22.94 -3.23 15.43
CA ASN A 282 -22.32 -3.66 16.70
C ASN A 282 -20.91 -3.10 16.93
N GLY A 283 -20.40 -2.28 16.01
CA GLY A 283 -19.02 -1.80 15.98
C GLY A 283 -18.01 -2.84 15.52
N ILE A 284 -16.80 -2.36 15.22
CA ILE A 284 -15.66 -3.17 14.79
C ILE A 284 -15.23 -4.15 15.89
N ARG A 285 -15.22 -3.73 17.16
CA ARG A 285 -14.99 -4.63 18.30
C ARG A 285 -16.09 -5.68 18.47
N GLY A 286 -17.34 -5.35 18.17
CA GLY A 286 -18.43 -6.33 18.13
C GLY A 286 -18.16 -7.43 17.09
N LEU A 287 -17.75 -7.05 15.88
CA LEU A 287 -17.32 -7.99 14.84
C LEU A 287 -16.18 -8.89 15.32
N MET A 288 -15.11 -8.32 15.88
CA MET A 288 -13.96 -9.08 16.38
C MET A 288 -14.31 -9.99 17.57
N SER A 289 -15.28 -9.56 18.40
CA SER A 289 -15.81 -10.34 19.52
C SER A 289 -16.73 -11.47 19.07
N LYS A 290 -17.26 -11.45 17.84
CA LYS A 290 -18.14 -12.48 17.30
C LYS A 290 -17.42 -13.48 16.40
N ARG A 291 -16.45 -13.01 15.61
CA ARG A 291 -15.81 -13.78 14.55
C ARG A 291 -14.73 -14.71 15.10
N LYS A 292 -14.73 -15.97 14.64
CA LYS A 292 -13.77 -17.00 15.04
C LYS A 292 -12.56 -17.02 14.11
N VAL A 293 -11.39 -17.30 14.69
CA VAL A 293 -10.18 -17.62 13.95
C VAL A 293 -10.40 -18.92 13.17
N LYS A 294 -10.01 -18.91 11.89
CA LYS A 294 -10.11 -20.09 11.03
C LYS A 294 -9.35 -21.25 11.67
N ASN A 295 -9.97 -22.44 11.72
CA ASN A 295 -9.41 -23.64 12.34
C ASN A 295 -9.08 -23.50 13.84
N SER A 296 -9.70 -22.56 14.56
CA SER A 296 -9.49 -22.36 16.00
C SER A 296 -10.80 -22.10 16.73
N SER A 297 -10.84 -22.40 18.03
CA SER A 297 -11.97 -22.08 18.90
C SER A 297 -11.98 -20.62 19.36
N LYS A 298 -10.81 -19.94 19.27
CA LYS A 298 -10.63 -18.55 19.68
C LYS A 298 -11.34 -17.59 18.72
N ARG A 299 -11.75 -16.45 19.25
CA ARG A 299 -12.27 -15.31 18.50
C ARG A 299 -11.16 -14.32 18.17
N PHE A 300 -11.41 -13.43 17.23
CA PHE A 300 -10.42 -12.43 16.80
C PHE A 300 -9.99 -11.55 17.98
N ILE A 301 -10.92 -11.13 18.83
CA ILE A 301 -10.62 -10.32 20.02
C ILE A 301 -9.72 -11.03 21.04
N GLU A 302 -9.68 -12.37 21.04
CA GLU A 302 -8.87 -13.16 22.00
C GLU A 302 -7.43 -13.37 21.53
N VAL A 303 -7.11 -12.97 20.30
CA VAL A 303 -5.77 -13.10 19.71
C VAL A 303 -5.14 -11.75 19.38
N MET A 304 -5.84 -10.63 19.60
CA MET A 304 -5.31 -9.28 19.36
C MET A 304 -5.00 -8.60 20.69
N SER A 305 -3.94 -7.80 20.74
CA SER A 305 -3.67 -6.89 21.83
C SER A 305 -4.71 -5.76 21.87
N GLU A 306 -5.00 -5.24 23.06
CA GLU A 306 -5.93 -4.11 23.21
C GLU A 306 -5.45 -2.85 22.45
N PRO A 307 -4.15 -2.49 22.45
CA PRO A 307 -3.64 -1.42 21.59
C PRO A 307 -3.91 -1.64 20.09
N PHE A 308 -3.78 -2.88 19.60
CA PHE A 308 -4.04 -3.19 18.20
C PHE A 308 -5.53 -3.07 17.85
N VAL A 309 -6.40 -3.54 18.74
CA VAL A 309 -7.85 -3.39 18.60
C VAL A 309 -8.24 -1.91 18.53
N ALA A 310 -7.68 -1.07 19.41
CA ALA A 310 -7.95 0.37 19.41
C ALA A 310 -7.51 1.07 18.10
N LEU A 311 -6.34 0.70 17.56
CA LEU A 311 -5.87 1.17 16.26
C LEU A 311 -6.87 0.81 15.14
N LEU A 312 -7.32 -0.45 15.10
CA LEU A 312 -8.28 -0.93 14.11
C LEU A 312 -9.65 -0.25 14.25
N GLU A 313 -10.15 -0.05 15.47
CA GLU A 313 -11.40 0.69 15.71
C GLU A 313 -11.31 2.13 15.20
N GLY A 314 -10.17 2.79 15.38
CA GLY A 314 -9.94 4.15 14.93
C GLY A 314 -9.86 4.29 13.41
N LEU A 315 -9.11 3.40 12.72
CA LEU A 315 -8.99 3.41 11.26
C LEU A 315 -10.27 2.93 10.56
N LEU A 316 -10.96 1.94 11.12
CA LEU A 316 -12.19 1.36 10.56
C LEU A 316 -13.46 2.06 11.07
N CYS A 317 -13.35 3.27 11.61
CA CYS A 317 -14.50 4.09 11.99
C CYS A 317 -15.33 4.43 10.75
N PHE A 318 -16.62 4.05 10.73
CA PHE A 318 -17.47 4.23 9.56
C PHE A 318 -17.85 5.67 9.28
N ASN A 319 -17.94 6.51 10.32
CA ASN A 319 -18.13 7.94 10.14
C ASN A 319 -16.76 8.57 9.85
N PRO A 320 -16.54 9.14 8.64
CA PRO A 320 -15.27 9.72 8.28
C PRO A 320 -14.85 10.80 9.28
N SER A 321 -15.76 11.57 9.89
CA SER A 321 -15.39 12.64 10.82
C SER A 321 -14.77 12.13 12.13
N GLY A 322 -15.01 10.88 12.53
CA GLY A 322 -14.43 10.25 13.71
C GLY A 322 -13.27 9.30 13.42
N ARG A 323 -12.87 9.13 12.15
CA ARG A 323 -11.80 8.22 11.73
C ARG A 323 -10.41 8.79 12.00
N LEU A 324 -9.48 7.93 12.42
CA LEU A 324 -8.07 8.31 12.54
C LEU A 324 -7.52 8.77 11.19
N THR A 325 -6.68 9.81 11.23
CA THR A 325 -5.87 10.23 10.08
C THR A 325 -4.55 9.48 10.06
N LEU A 326 -3.81 9.54 8.94
CA LEU A 326 -2.45 9.00 8.87
C LEU A 326 -1.41 10.02 9.37
N GLY A 327 -1.83 11.13 10.02
CA GLY A 327 -0.95 12.16 10.58
C GLY A 327 -0.56 13.26 9.61
N GLU A 328 -1.34 13.44 8.55
CA GLU A 328 -1.15 14.45 7.52
C GLU A 328 -1.45 15.85 8.06
N THR A 329 -0.63 16.83 7.69
CA THR A 329 -0.77 18.24 8.10
C THR A 329 -2.07 18.89 7.61
N ALA A 330 -2.68 18.33 6.56
CA ALA A 330 -3.93 18.80 5.97
C ALA A 330 -5.16 18.66 6.90
N PHE A 331 -5.03 17.93 8.00
CA PHE A 331 -6.03 17.84 9.05
C PHE A 331 -5.59 18.71 10.24
N HIS A 332 -5.96 20.00 10.20
CA HIS A 332 -5.72 20.93 11.33
C HIS A 332 -6.54 20.56 12.57
N ASP A 333 -6.10 21.06 13.74
CA ASP A 333 -6.80 21.10 15.02
C ASP A 333 -7.28 19.76 15.62
N GLY A 334 -6.40 19.10 16.39
CA GLY A 334 -6.79 18.14 17.43
C GLY A 334 -7.44 16.85 16.94
N ARG A 335 -7.47 16.61 15.63
CA ARG A 335 -7.96 15.36 15.05
C ARG A 335 -7.00 14.22 15.38
N PRO A 336 -7.46 13.12 16.00
CA PRO A 336 -6.56 12.03 16.37
C PRO A 336 -5.97 11.33 15.15
N SER A 337 -4.67 11.05 15.23
CA SER A 337 -3.92 10.31 14.19
C SER A 337 -3.51 8.92 14.66
N VAL A 338 -3.12 8.07 13.70
CA VAL A 338 -2.51 6.75 14.01
C VAL A 338 -1.27 6.86 14.91
N TRP A 339 -0.52 7.97 14.84
CA TRP A 339 0.73 8.17 15.61
C TRP A 339 0.51 8.44 17.09
N GLU A 340 -0.73 8.73 17.49
CA GLU A 340 -1.14 8.84 18.89
C GLU A 340 -1.54 7.48 19.50
N GLN A 341 -1.73 6.45 18.66
CA GLN A 341 -2.09 5.12 19.12
C GLN A 341 -0.89 4.41 19.75
N VAL A 342 -1.12 3.78 20.90
CA VAL A 342 -0.08 3.05 21.66
C VAL A 342 0.64 2.04 20.78
N TRP A 343 -0.11 1.28 19.98
CA TRP A 343 0.43 0.23 19.11
C TRP A 343 1.45 0.78 18.10
N VAL A 344 1.14 1.92 17.45
CA VAL A 344 2.04 2.53 16.45
C VAL A 344 3.24 3.19 17.12
N ARG A 345 3.02 3.86 18.26
CA ARG A 345 4.05 4.69 18.90
C ARG A 345 5.06 3.89 19.72
N TYR A 346 4.61 2.84 20.40
CA TYR A 346 5.42 2.11 21.38
C TYR A 346 5.59 0.62 21.06
N GLY A 347 4.85 0.10 20.08
CA GLY A 347 4.81 -1.32 19.77
C GLY A 347 3.56 -2.03 20.32
N PRO A 348 3.36 -3.30 19.91
CA PRO A 348 2.29 -4.17 20.41
C PRO A 348 2.34 -4.48 21.91
#